data_AF-A0A5Q6RX22-F1
#
_entry.id   AF-A0A5Q6RX22-F1
#
_cell.length_a   1.000
_cell.length_b   1.000
_cell.length_c   1.000
_cell.angle_alpha   90.00
_cell.angle_beta   90.00
_cell.angle_gamma   90.00
#
_symmetry.space_group_name_H-M   'P 1'
#
loop_
_entity.id
_entity.type
_entity.pdbx_description
1 polymer ?
#
loop_
_entity_poly.entity_id
_entity_poly.type
_entity_poly.pdbx_seq_one_letter_code
_entity_poly.pdbx_strand_id
1 'polypeptide(L)'
;MSRRRLLALVPLALVLLAGCGHAPMPEKAVEQKASEELAKQIGLAPVVDCPEDLVSRSGATMSCTLSDPNGSEQKYSMTVRVVSLENGVAKLKFAIDDESG
;
A
#
# COMPACT_ATOMS: atom_id res chain seq x y z
N MET A 1 53.03 -4.52 30.87
CA MET A 1 52.29 -5.35 31.86
C MET A 1 50.83 -5.38 31.45
N SER A 2 50.39 -6.50 30.88
CA SER A 2 49.38 -7.40 31.47
C SER A 2 47.96 -6.83 31.44
N ARG A 3 47.15 -7.11 30.41
CA ARG A 3 46.42 -8.37 30.09
C ARG A 3 44.95 -8.27 30.54
N ARG A 4 44.07 -8.22 29.54
CA ARG A 4 42.76 -8.89 29.39
C ARG A 4 41.80 -8.87 30.58
N ARG A 5 40.55 -8.49 30.30
CA ARG A 5 39.26 -9.17 30.60
C ARG A 5 38.14 -8.11 30.52
N LEU A 6 36.98 -8.28 29.90
CA LEU A 6 36.28 -9.39 29.26
C LEU A 6 35.22 -8.77 28.34
N LEU A 7 34.95 -9.46 27.23
CA LEU A 7 33.70 -9.37 26.48
C LEU A 7 32.49 -9.37 27.42
N ALA A 8 31.64 -8.34 27.31
CA ALA A 8 30.25 -8.43 27.73
C ALA A 8 29.40 -8.24 26.47
N LEU A 9 29.01 -9.37 25.89
CA LEU A 9 27.91 -9.46 24.95
C LEU A 9 26.67 -8.81 25.60
N VAL A 10 26.13 -7.75 24.99
CA VAL A 10 24.76 -7.32 25.27
C VAL A 10 23.89 -7.90 24.15
N PRO A 11 22.89 -8.74 24.48
CA PRO A 11 22.16 -9.53 23.50
C PRO A 11 21.24 -8.66 22.65
N LEU A 12 21.13 -9.05 21.37
CA LEU A 12 20.11 -8.62 20.42
C LEU A 12 18.74 -8.58 21.08
N ALA A 13 18.18 -7.38 21.27
CA ALA A 13 16.75 -7.24 21.52
C ALA A 13 16.01 -7.62 20.24
N LEU A 14 15.21 -8.69 20.33
CA LEU A 14 14.48 -9.30 19.24
C LEU A 14 13.56 -8.29 18.53
N VAL A 15 13.80 -8.11 17.23
CA VAL A 15 12.84 -7.58 16.27
C VAL A 15 11.71 -8.59 16.14
N LEU A 16 10.60 -8.38 16.86
CA LEU A 16 9.33 -9.06 16.64
C LEU A 16 8.45 -8.19 15.74
N LEU A 17 8.80 -8.05 14.46
CA LEU A 17 7.82 -7.66 13.43
C LEU A 17 7.30 -8.92 12.74
N ALA A 18 6.61 -9.77 13.51
CA ALA A 18 5.76 -10.81 12.94
C ALA A 18 4.38 -10.22 12.66
N GLY A 19 4.31 -9.29 11.71
CA GLY A 19 3.03 -8.88 11.09
C GLY A 19 2.52 -9.95 10.14
N CYS A 20 2.43 -11.21 10.57
CA CYS A 20 1.77 -12.29 9.81
C CYS A 20 0.32 -12.39 10.26
N GLY A 21 -0.46 -11.35 9.95
CA GLY A 21 -1.91 -11.38 10.06
C GLY A 21 -2.48 -10.97 8.71
N HIS A 22 -3.37 -11.78 8.14
CA HIS A 22 -4.14 -11.48 6.93
C HIS A 22 -5.17 -10.36 7.18
N ALA A 23 -4.80 -9.33 7.94
CA ALA A 23 -5.64 -8.19 8.24
C ALA A 23 -5.97 -7.45 6.94
N PRO A 24 -7.19 -6.90 6.81
CA PRO A 24 -7.52 -6.05 5.68
C PRO A 24 -6.52 -4.90 5.57
N MET A 25 -6.17 -4.54 4.34
CA MET A 25 -5.26 -3.44 4.07
C MET A 25 -6.04 -2.14 4.26
N PRO A 26 -5.58 -1.22 5.13
CA PRO A 26 -6.34 -0.02 5.44
C PRO A 26 -6.51 0.84 4.18
N GLU A 27 -7.68 1.47 4.03
CA GLU A 27 -8.02 2.33 2.89
C GLU A 27 -6.90 3.35 2.60
N LYS A 28 -6.36 3.97 3.66
CA LYS A 28 -5.29 4.97 3.58
C LYS A 28 -3.99 4.43 3.00
N ALA A 29 -3.66 3.16 3.26
CA ALA A 29 -2.50 2.53 2.65
C ALA A 29 -2.74 2.27 1.15
N VAL A 30 -3.97 1.89 0.77
CA VAL A 30 -4.35 1.69 -0.64
C VAL A 30 -4.34 3.01 -1.40
N GLU A 31 -4.92 4.07 -0.83
CA GLU A 31 -4.93 5.43 -1.40
C GLU A 31 -3.50 5.93 -1.66
N GLN A 32 -2.61 5.81 -0.67
CA GLN A 32 -1.20 6.21 -0.80
C GLN A 32 -0.48 5.40 -1.89
N LYS A 33 -0.62 4.07 -1.87
CA LYS A 33 -0.04 3.17 -2.87
C LYS A 33 -0.49 3.55 -4.28
N ALA A 34 -1.79 3.77 -4.46
CA ALA A 34 -2.36 4.16 -5.74
C ALA A 34 -1.79 5.50 -6.20
N SER A 35 -1.82 6.52 -5.34
CA SER A 35 -1.31 7.86 -5.67
C SER A 35 0.17 7.83 -6.04
N GLU A 36 1.00 7.09 -5.31
CA GLU A 36 2.42 6.90 -5.62
C GLU A 36 2.65 6.19 -6.97
N GLU A 37 1.90 5.11 -7.23
CA GLU A 37 2.04 4.36 -8.49
C GLU A 37 1.57 5.17 -9.69
N LEU A 38 0.49 5.95 -9.54
CA LEU A 38 0.03 6.86 -10.58
C LEU A 38 1.03 8.01 -10.77
N ALA A 39 1.60 8.57 -9.71
CA ALA A 39 2.66 9.57 -9.82
C ALA A 39 3.86 9.06 -10.62
N LYS A 40 4.25 7.80 -10.44
CA LYS A 40 5.32 7.16 -11.22
C LYS A 40 4.93 6.90 -12.67
N GLN A 41 3.69 6.52 -12.94
CA GLN A 41 3.23 6.15 -14.28
C GLN A 41 2.87 7.35 -15.17
N ILE A 42 2.15 8.32 -14.62
CA ILE A 42 1.61 9.47 -15.36
C ILE A 42 2.24 10.81 -14.96
N GLY A 43 3.15 10.83 -13.97
CA GLY A 43 3.82 12.05 -13.51
C GLY A 43 2.95 12.95 -12.62
N LEU A 44 1.75 12.50 -12.26
CA LEU A 44 0.79 13.23 -11.42
C LEU A 44 0.29 12.32 -10.30
N ALA A 45 0.26 12.84 -9.08
CA ALA A 45 -0.28 12.16 -7.91
C ALA A 45 -1.74 12.61 -7.69
N PRO A 46 -2.75 11.86 -8.17
CA PRO A 46 -4.14 12.20 -7.91
C PRO A 46 -4.51 12.00 -6.45
N VAL A 47 -5.59 12.67 -6.04
CA VAL A 47 -6.29 12.37 -4.80
C VAL A 47 -7.08 11.08 -5.04
N VAL A 48 -6.79 10.06 -4.24
CA VAL A 48 -7.49 8.77 -4.30
C VAL A 48 -8.34 8.66 -3.05
N ASP A 49 -9.63 8.39 -3.22
CA ASP A 49 -10.59 8.19 -2.14
C ASP A 49 -11.16 6.78 -2.27
N CYS A 50 -10.83 5.91 -1.31
CA CYS A 50 -11.33 4.54 -1.26
C CYS A 50 -12.37 4.45 -0.14
N PRO A 51 -13.55 3.85 -0.38
CA PRO A 51 -14.67 3.92 0.55
C PRO A 51 -14.54 3.02 1.79
N GLU A 52 -13.65 2.02 1.72
CA GLU A 52 -13.46 1.01 2.75
C GLU A 52 -12.06 0.37 2.67
N ASP A 53 -11.72 -0.40 3.69
CA ASP A 53 -10.48 -1.17 3.74
C ASP A 53 -10.49 -2.32 2.71
N LEU A 54 -9.36 -2.54 2.04
CA LEU A 54 -9.24 -3.60 1.06
C LEU A 54 -9.07 -4.95 1.74
N VAL A 55 -9.97 -5.88 1.43
CA VAL A 55 -9.80 -7.27 1.86
C VAL A 55 -8.47 -7.81 1.37
N SER A 56 -7.58 -8.17 2.29
CA SER A 56 -6.26 -8.76 2.01
C SER A 56 -6.39 -10.22 1.57
N ARG A 57 -7.06 -10.44 0.45
CA ARG A 57 -7.32 -11.75 -0.16
C ARG A 57 -7.08 -11.67 -1.66
N SER A 58 -6.39 -12.68 -2.20
CA SER A 58 -6.22 -12.80 -3.65
C SER A 58 -7.59 -12.78 -4.36
N GLY A 59 -7.69 -11.96 -5.41
CA GLY A 59 -8.91 -11.74 -6.18
C GLY A 59 -9.88 -10.70 -5.61
N ALA A 60 -9.65 -10.18 -4.39
CA ALA A 60 -10.46 -9.09 -3.85
C ALA A 60 -10.34 -7.83 -4.70
N THR A 61 -11.45 -7.10 -4.82
CA THR A 61 -11.56 -5.87 -5.60
C THR A 61 -12.27 -4.79 -4.80
N MET A 62 -11.89 -3.55 -5.02
CA MET A 62 -12.62 -2.37 -4.55
C MET A 62 -12.67 -1.32 -5.66
N SER A 63 -13.63 -0.42 -5.58
CA SER A 63 -13.72 0.76 -6.43
C SER A 63 -13.33 1.99 -5.61
N CYS A 64 -12.31 2.72 -6.06
CA CYS A 64 -11.89 4.00 -5.50
C CYS A 64 -12.19 5.11 -6.50
N THR A 65 -12.33 6.32 -6.00
CA THR A 65 -12.51 7.52 -6.82
C THR A 65 -11.19 8.26 -6.91
N LEU A 66 -10.75 8.61 -8.12
CA LEU A 66 -9.64 9.50 -8.36
C LEU A 66 -10.17 10.92 -8.59
N SER A 67 -9.46 11.92 -8.10
CA SER A 67 -9.74 13.32 -8.37
C SER A 67 -8.43 14.09 -8.58
N ASP A 68 -8.50 15.14 -9.40
CA ASP A 68 -7.36 16.00 -9.66
C ASP A 68 -6.96 16.78 -8.38
N PRO A 69 -5.68 16.79 -8.00
CA PRO A 69 -5.23 17.47 -6.78
C PRO A 69 -5.29 19.00 -6.90
N ASN A 70 -5.44 19.54 -8.12
CA ASN A 70 -5.57 20.97 -8.36
C ASN A 70 -7.04 21.46 -8.26
N GLY A 71 -7.98 20.56 -7.94
CA GLY A 71 -9.38 20.90 -7.68
C GLY A 71 -10.28 20.84 -8.91
N SER A 72 -9.89 20.13 -9.97
CA SER A 72 -10.82 19.86 -11.08
C SER A 72 -11.99 19.01 -10.60
N GLU A 73 -13.21 19.29 -11.08
CA GLU A 73 -14.42 18.53 -10.73
C GLU A 73 -14.47 17.13 -11.37
N GLN A 74 -13.50 16.82 -12.24
CA GLN A 74 -13.37 15.55 -12.93
C GLN A 74 -13.01 14.44 -11.93
N LYS A 75 -13.90 13.45 -11.83
CA LYS A 75 -13.71 12.25 -11.02
C LYS A 75 -13.60 11.04 -11.93
N TYR A 76 -12.61 10.20 -11.67
CA TYR A 76 -12.42 8.95 -12.41
C TYR A 76 -12.62 7.76 -11.49
N SER A 77 -13.28 6.73 -12.00
CA SER A 77 -13.46 5.48 -11.29
C SER A 77 -12.20 4.64 -11.43
N MET A 78 -11.70 4.09 -10.32
CA MET A 78 -10.57 3.17 -10.31
C MET A 78 -10.95 1.86 -9.67
N THR A 79 -10.75 0.77 -10.38
CA THR A 79 -10.83 -0.56 -9.79
C THR A 79 -9.46 -0.99 -9.28
N VAL A 80 -9.35 -1.22 -7.97
CA VAL A 80 -8.16 -1.81 -7.33
C VAL A 80 -8.40 -3.29 -7.12
N ARG A 81 -7.48 -4.14 -7.57
CA ARG A 81 -7.56 -5.59 -7.44
C ARG A 81 -6.32 -6.18 -6.77
N VAL A 82 -6.54 -7.07 -5.81
CA VAL A 82 -5.47 -7.90 -5.25
C VAL A 82 -5.17 -9.05 -6.22
N VAL A 83 -4.00 -9.01 -6.86
CA VAL A 83 -3.54 -10.05 -7.79
C VAL A 83 -2.98 -11.25 -7.04
N SER A 84 -2.21 -11.02 -5.99
CA SER A 84 -1.55 -12.06 -5.20
C SER A 84 -1.11 -11.52 -3.84
N LEU A 85 -0.83 -12.41 -2.89
CA LEU A 85 -0.24 -12.09 -1.59
C LEU A 85 1.13 -12.78 -1.53
N GLU A 86 2.19 -12.02 -1.33
CA GLU A 86 3.56 -12.53 -1.19
C GLU A 86 4.15 -12.03 0.12
N ASN A 87 4.54 -12.95 1.01
CA ASN A 87 5.13 -12.62 2.31
C ASN A 87 4.27 -11.64 3.14
N GLY A 88 2.95 -11.74 3.05
CA GLY A 88 2.02 -10.81 3.70
C GLY A 88 1.83 -9.46 2.98
N VAL A 89 2.49 -9.25 1.84
CA VAL A 89 2.35 -8.05 1.01
C VAL A 89 1.42 -8.35 -0.16
N ALA A 90 0.34 -7.59 -0.29
CA ALA A 90 -0.57 -7.73 -1.43
C ALA A 90 0.00 -7.03 -2.67
N LYS A 91 0.09 -7.76 -3.78
CA LYS A 91 0.28 -7.21 -5.12
C LYS A 91 -1.03 -6.64 -5.60
N LEU A 92 -1.10 -5.32 -5.74
CA LEU A 92 -2.26 -4.60 -6.23
C LEU A 92 -2.11 -4.31 -7.72
N LYS A 93 -3.20 -4.43 -8.46
CA LYS A 93 -3.35 -3.92 -9.82
C LYS A 93 -4.38 -2.82 -9.80
N PHE A 94 -4.01 -1.67 -10.33
CA PHE A 94 -4.88 -0.51 -10.48
C PHE A 94 -5.35 -0.45 -11.94
N ALA A 95 -6.65 -0.39 -12.15
CA ALA A 95 -7.26 -0.17 -13.45
C ALA A 95 -8.12 1.08 -13.36
N ILE A 96 -7.83 2.09 -14.17
CA ILE A 96 -8.68 3.26 -14.29
C ILE A 96 -9.75 2.89 -15.30
N ASP A 97 -11.00 2.88 -14.86
CA ASP A 97 -12.15 2.70 -15.71
C ASP A 97 -12.40 4.06 -16.39
N ASP A 98 -11.73 4.26 -17.51
CA ASP A 98 -11.94 5.42 -18.39
C ASP A 98 -13.28 5.23 -19.11
N GLU A 99 -14.39 5.49 -18.41
CA GLU A 99 -15.64 5.85 -19.08
C GLU A 99 -15.64 7.38 -19.26
N SER A 100 -14.66 7.86 -20.03
CA SER A 100 -14.68 9.19 -20.63
C SER A 100 -15.55 9.12 -21.88
N GLY A 101 -16.86 9.27 -21.71
CA GLY A 101 -17.84 9.41 -22.79
C GLY A 101 -18.80 10.55 -22.52
#